data_AF-A0A957R1I8-F1
#
_entry.id   AF-A0A957R1I8-F1
#
_cell.length_a   1.000
_cell.length_b   1.000
_cell.length_c   1.000
_cell.angle_alpha   90.00
_cell.angle_beta   90.00
_cell.angle_gamma   90.00
#
_symmetry.space_group_name_H-M   'P 1'
#
loop_
_entity.id
_entity.type
_entity.pdbx_description
1 polymer ?
#
loop_
_entity_poly.entity_id
_entity_poly.type
_entity_poly.pdbx_seq_one_letter_code
_entity_poly.pdbx_strand_id
1 'polypeptide(L)'
;LSSVRGIGAMGSNLAIASLGDTARKSRLLVFSVAGSGLFLMLFGFSPWYVLSLVLIFILGAMLTAYDVTIKSLFLLIVNDEWRERIQSIYTLTYGFGALSGFLIGWLATVIGA
;
A
#
# COMPACT_ATOMS: atom_id res chain seq x y z
N LEU A 1 16.34 -5.67 -0.20
CA LEU A 1 15.19 -4.81 -0.53
C LEU A 1 13.91 -5.21 0.22
N SER A 2 13.49 -6.48 0.16
CA SER A 2 12.28 -6.99 0.84
C SER A 2 12.27 -6.71 2.35
N SER A 3 13.39 -6.90 3.05
CA SER A 3 13.50 -6.62 4.50
C SER A 3 13.32 -5.15 4.85
N VAL A 4 13.82 -4.24 4.00
CA VAL A 4 13.73 -2.78 4.22
C VAL A 4 12.30 -2.27 3.98
N ARG A 5 11.61 -2.87 3.00
CA ARG A 5 10.17 -2.66 2.80
C ARG A 5 9.38 -3.10 4.03
N GLY A 6 9.74 -4.22 4.65
CA GLY A 6 9.13 -4.70 5.89
C GLY A 6 9.34 -3.76 7.08
N ILE A 7 10.55 -3.22 7.24
CA ILE A 7 10.87 -2.23 8.28
C ILE A 7 10.08 -0.93 8.07
N GLY A 8 9.97 -0.46 6.81
CA GLY A 8 9.12 0.69 6.46
C GLY A 8 7.65 0.48 6.76
N ALA A 9 7.15 -0.72 6.47
CA ALA A 9 5.78 -1.09 6.79
C ALA A 9 5.51 -1.06 8.31
N MET A 10 6.40 -1.66 9.11
CA MET A 10 6.30 -1.64 10.57
C MET A 10 6.35 -0.22 11.15
N GLY A 11 7.30 0.59 10.71
CA GLY A 11 7.46 1.97 11.20
C GLY A 11 6.25 2.85 10.90
N SER A 12 5.63 2.67 9.73
CA SER A 12 4.41 3.39 9.37
C SER A 12 3.18 2.96 10.13
N ASN A 13 3.07 1.67 10.43
CA ASN A 13 1.93 1.13 11.17
C ASN A 13 1.92 1.72 12.58
N LEU A 14 3.10 1.85 13.20
CA LEU A 14 3.30 2.57 14.46
C LEU A 14 3.00 4.06 14.33
N ALA A 15 3.49 4.73 13.29
CA ALA A 15 3.24 6.16 13.07
C ALA A 15 1.74 6.45 12.89
N ILE A 16 1.00 5.59 12.20
CA ILE A 16 -0.42 5.76 11.90
C ILE A 16 -1.28 5.36 13.09
N ALA A 17 -0.90 4.31 13.81
CA ALA A 17 -1.50 3.98 15.09
C ALA A 17 -1.35 5.14 16.09
N SER A 18 -0.22 5.87 16.05
CA SER A 18 0.00 7.07 16.87
C SER A 18 -0.83 8.28 16.43
N LEU A 19 -1.28 8.33 15.17
CA LEU A 19 -1.94 9.50 14.58
C LEU A 19 -3.44 9.61 14.93
N GLY A 20 -4.01 8.62 15.60
CA GLY A 20 -5.36 8.68 16.19
C GLY A 20 -6.52 8.76 15.18
N ASP A 21 -7.74 8.56 15.68
CA ASP A 21 -8.98 8.60 14.90
C ASP A 21 -9.39 10.05 14.64
N THR A 22 -8.99 10.62 13.50
CA THR A 22 -9.39 11.98 13.14
C THR A 22 -9.86 12.01 11.69
N ALA A 23 -10.81 12.89 11.38
CA ALA A 23 -11.40 13.19 10.07
C ALA A 23 -10.40 13.46 8.91
N ARG A 24 -9.10 13.35 9.16
CA ARG A 24 -8.00 13.37 8.20
C ARG A 24 -7.72 12.01 7.54
N LYS A 25 -8.35 10.90 7.99
CA LYS A 25 -8.17 9.55 7.41
C LYS A 25 -8.35 9.53 5.88
N SER A 26 -9.37 10.19 5.33
CA SER A 26 -9.56 10.25 3.87
C SER A 26 -8.44 11.02 3.14
N ARG A 27 -7.99 12.16 3.69
CA ARG A 27 -6.85 12.92 3.12
C ARG A 27 -5.55 12.14 3.21
N LEU A 28 -5.34 11.42 4.31
CA LEU A 28 -4.15 10.60 4.52
C LEU A 28 -4.10 9.41 3.55
N LEU A 29 -5.26 8.86 3.20
CA LEU A 29 -5.40 7.83 2.17
C LEU A 29 -5.02 8.37 0.78
N VAL A 30 -5.53 9.54 0.41
CA VAL A 30 -5.17 10.20 -0.87
C VAL A 30 -3.69 10.55 -0.92
N PHE A 31 -3.13 11.09 0.17
CA PHE A 31 -1.72 11.45 0.23
C PHE A 31 -0.80 10.23 0.18
N SER A 32 -1.21 9.12 0.82
CA SER A 32 -0.47 7.87 0.78
C SER A 32 -0.44 7.25 -0.61
N VAL A 33 -1.57 7.25 -1.31
CA VAL A 33 -1.65 6.73 -2.69
C VAL A 33 -0.84 7.62 -3.65
N ALA A 34 -1.06 8.93 -3.60
CA ALA A 34 -0.34 9.88 -4.44
C ALA A 34 1.18 9.85 -4.19
N GLY A 35 1.59 9.80 -2.92
CA GLY A 35 2.99 9.69 -2.53
C GLY A 35 3.61 8.37 -2.98
N SER A 36 2.91 7.24 -2.80
CA SER A 36 3.42 5.92 -3.20
C SER A 36 3.71 5.84 -4.70
N GLY A 37 2.83 6.41 -5.55
CA GLY A 37 3.06 6.47 -7.00
C GLY A 37 4.29 7.30 -7.37
N LEU A 38 4.45 8.47 -6.73
CA LEU A 38 5.59 9.35 -6.96
C LEU A 38 6.92 8.68 -6.56
N PHE A 39 6.96 8.06 -5.38
CA PHE A 39 8.15 7.36 -4.90
C PHE A 39 8.45 6.09 -5.70
N LEU A 40 7.44 5.42 -6.26
CA LEU A 40 7.63 4.29 -7.18
C LEU A 40 8.28 4.73 -8.50
N MET A 41 7.85 5.86 -9.06
CA MET A 41 8.49 6.45 -10.24
C MET A 41 9.93 6.86 -9.95
N LEU A 42 10.20 7.53 -8.82
CA LEU A 42 11.55 7.92 -8.41
C LEU A 42 12.47 6.71 -8.17
N PHE A 43 11.94 5.60 -7.65
CA PHE A 43 12.69 4.35 -7.48
C PHE A 43 13.16 3.77 -8.81
N GLY A 44 12.34 3.83 -9.87
CA GLY A 44 12.70 3.35 -11.20
C GLY A 44 13.87 4.12 -11.85
N PHE A 45 14.08 5.38 -11.46
CA PHE A 45 15.16 6.23 -11.98
C PHE A 45 16.40 6.33 -11.09
N SER A 46 16.43 5.66 -9.92
CA SER A 46 17.51 5.82 -8.94
C SER A 46 18.63 4.77 -9.09
N PRO A 47 19.82 5.13 -9.60
CA PRO A 47 21.00 4.25 -9.60
C PRO A 47 21.69 4.14 -8.23
N TRP A 48 21.29 4.94 -7.23
CA TRP A 48 21.93 4.98 -5.90
C TRP A 48 21.26 4.03 -4.91
N TYR A 49 22.01 3.04 -4.41
CA TYR A 49 21.54 2.01 -3.49
C TYR A 49 20.92 2.56 -2.20
N VAL A 50 21.52 3.62 -1.63
CA VAL A 50 21.05 4.25 -0.39
C VAL A 50 19.73 4.99 -0.60
N LEU A 51 19.56 5.67 -1.74
CA LEU A 51 18.33 6.38 -2.06
C LEU A 51 17.17 5.37 -2.25
N SER A 52 17.46 4.27 -2.94
CA SER A 52 16.53 3.15 -3.14
C SER A 52 16.06 2.50 -1.83
N LEU A 53 16.89 2.46 -0.79
CA LEU A 53 16.50 1.99 0.55
C LEU A 53 15.50 2.91 1.23
N VAL A 54 15.74 4.22 1.19
CA VAL A 54 14.83 5.23 1.78
C VAL A 54 13.50 5.26 1.02
N LEU A 55 13.55 5.22 -0.32
CA LEU A 55 12.37 5.16 -1.19
C LEU A 55 11.48 3.97 -0.85
N ILE A 56 12.07 2.78 -0.69
CA ILE A 56 11.33 1.55 -0.35
C ILE A 56 10.80 1.55 1.08
N PHE A 57 11.52 2.16 2.02
CA PHE A 57 11.02 2.35 3.38
C PHE A 57 9.75 3.21 3.36
N ILE A 58 9.77 4.35 2.65
CA ILE A 58 8.61 5.24 2.51
C ILE A 58 7.48 4.59 1.71
N LEU A 59 7.79 3.84 0.65
CA LEU A 59 6.78 3.11 -0.13
C LEU A 59 6.07 2.05 0.70
N GLY A 60 6.84 1.24 1.44
CA GLY A 60 6.28 0.25 2.37
C GLY A 60 5.37 0.91 3.39
N ALA A 61 5.79 2.08 3.90
CA ALA A 61 5.03 2.87 4.83
C ALA A 61 3.68 3.35 4.29
N MET A 62 3.68 3.97 3.10
CA MET A 62 2.46 4.50 2.49
C MET A 62 1.48 3.39 2.08
N LEU A 63 1.97 2.22 1.65
CA LEU A 63 1.10 1.09 1.30
C LEU A 63 0.39 0.50 2.51
N THR A 64 1.11 0.32 3.63
CA THR A 64 0.47 -0.16 4.87
C THR A 64 -0.47 0.89 5.45
N ALA A 65 -0.15 2.18 5.31
CA ALA A 65 -1.04 3.28 5.67
C ALA A 65 -2.40 3.21 4.98
N TYR A 66 -2.36 3.00 3.67
CA TYR A 66 -3.54 2.86 2.84
C TYR A 66 -4.40 1.69 3.30
N ASP A 67 -3.81 0.50 3.46
CA ASP A 67 -4.53 -0.72 3.85
C ASP A 67 -5.21 -0.59 5.22
N VAL A 68 -4.55 0.01 6.21
CA VAL A 68 -5.12 0.20 7.55
C VAL A 68 -6.27 1.22 7.52
N THR A 69 -6.09 2.30 6.76
CA THR A 69 -7.08 3.38 6.66
C THR A 69 -8.34 2.90 5.93
N ILE A 70 -8.18 2.17 4.83
CA ILE A 70 -9.32 1.69 4.05
C ILE A 70 -10.14 0.66 4.83
N LYS A 71 -9.47 -0.26 5.56
CA LYS A 71 -10.12 -1.20 6.48
C LYS A 71 -10.88 -0.43 7.56
N SER A 72 -10.26 0.56 8.20
CA SER A 72 -10.92 1.39 9.23
C SER A 72 -12.17 2.11 8.70
N LEU A 73 -12.12 2.63 7.47
CA LEU A 73 -13.27 3.28 6.84
C LEU A 73 -14.40 2.29 6.54
N PHE A 74 -14.07 1.09 6.05
CA PHE A 74 -15.07 0.04 5.87
C PHE A 74 -15.77 -0.31 7.18
N LEU A 75 -15.00 -0.45 8.27
CA LEU A 75 -15.56 -0.73 9.59
C LEU A 75 -16.51 0.39 10.05
N LEU A 76 -16.20 1.66 9.79
CA LEU A 76 -17.07 2.80 10.17
C LEU A 76 -18.38 2.89 9.37
N ILE A 77 -18.40 2.41 8.13
CA ILE A 77 -19.54 2.56 7.20
C ILE A 77 -20.45 1.32 7.21
N VAL A 78 -19.91 0.15 7.56
CA VAL A 78 -20.60 -1.14 7.46
C VAL A 78 -21.25 -1.53 8.79
N ASN A 79 -22.53 -1.89 8.72
CA ASN A 79 -23.33 -2.43 9.82
C ASN A 79 -22.75 -3.78 10.32
N ASP A 80 -22.77 -4.04 11.63
CA ASP A 80 -21.98 -5.15 12.24
C ASP A 80 -22.27 -6.54 11.64
N GLU A 81 -23.49 -6.80 11.16
CA GLU A 81 -23.85 -8.07 10.50
C GLU A 81 -23.12 -8.33 9.17
N TRP A 82 -22.63 -7.30 8.50
CA TRP A 82 -22.02 -7.42 7.16
C TRP A 82 -20.50 -7.24 7.17
N ARG A 83 -19.90 -6.95 8.32
CA ARG A 83 -18.45 -6.71 8.43
C ARG A 83 -17.62 -7.87 7.90
N GLU A 84 -17.94 -9.09 8.33
CA GLU A 84 -17.19 -10.28 7.95
C GLU A 84 -17.36 -10.63 6.46
N ARG A 85 -18.57 -10.42 5.91
CA ARG A 85 -18.88 -10.66 4.50
C ARG A 85 -18.16 -9.68 3.58
N ILE A 86 -18.16 -8.40 3.94
CA ILE A 86 -17.47 -7.37 3.16
C ILE A 86 -15.96 -7.56 3.24
N GLN A 87 -15.43 -7.97 4.39
CA GLN A 87 -14.01 -8.27 4.53
C GLN A 87 -13.56 -9.50 3.72
N SER A 88 -14.43 -10.50 3.56
CA SER A 88 -14.19 -11.63 2.63
C SER A 88 -14.14 -11.17 1.16
N ILE A 89 -15.09 -10.35 0.72
CA ILE A 89 -15.10 -9.77 -0.64
C ILE A 89 -13.88 -8.86 -0.87
N TYR A 90 -13.49 -8.08 0.15
CA TYR A 90 -12.27 -7.28 0.11
C TYR A 90 -11.02 -8.15 -0.05
N THR A 91 -10.96 -9.29 0.66
CA THR A 91 -9.85 -10.23 0.53
C THR A 91 -9.78 -10.87 -0.85
N LEU A 92 -10.94 -11.14 -1.48
CA LEU A 92 -11.01 -11.62 -2.86
C LEU A 92 -10.34 -10.65 -3.86
N THR A 93 -10.41 -9.34 -3.58
CA THR A 93 -9.75 -8.30 -4.41
C THR A 93 -8.23 -8.46 -4.43
N TYR A 94 -7.61 -8.83 -3.30
CA TYR A 94 -6.18 -9.15 -3.31
C TYR A 94 -5.86 -10.44 -4.06
N GLY A 95 -6.81 -11.39 -4.13
CA GLY A 95 -6.71 -12.56 -5.02
C GLY A 95 -6.58 -12.17 -6.50
N PHE A 96 -7.32 -11.13 -6.93
CA PHE A 96 -7.14 -10.52 -8.25
C PHE A 96 -5.79 -9.81 -8.41
N GLY A 97 -5.09 -9.48 -7.32
CA GLY A 97 -3.72 -9.00 -7.37
C GLY A 97 -2.77 -9.95 -8.10
N ALA A 98 -2.99 -11.27 -8.03
CA ALA A 98 -2.18 -12.25 -8.77
C ALA A 98 -2.32 -12.08 -10.30
N LEU A 99 -3.51 -11.71 -10.79
CA LEU A 99 -3.74 -11.42 -12.20
C LEU A 99 -2.96 -10.18 -12.65
N SER A 100 -2.83 -9.17 -11.79
CA SER A 100 -2.02 -7.98 -12.10
C SER A 100 -0.54 -8.35 -12.31
N GLY A 101 0.00 -9.24 -11.48
CA GLY A 101 1.38 -9.73 -11.64
C GLY A 101 1.57 -10.54 -12.92
N PHE A 102 0.59 -11.39 -13.27
CA PHE A 102 0.60 -12.14 -14.53
C PHE A 102 0.59 -11.21 -15.76
N LEU A 103 -0.27 -10.20 -15.78
CA LEU A 103 -0.35 -9.23 -16.87
C LEU A 103 0.96 -8.43 -17.04
N ILE A 104 1.54 -7.98 -15.92
CA ILE A 104 2.83 -7.26 -15.93
C ILE A 104 3.96 -8.19 -16.41
N GLY A 105 3.99 -9.45 -15.97
CA GLY A 105 4.96 -10.44 -16.43
C GLY A 105 4.84 -10.74 -17.92
N TRP A 106 3.61 -10.91 -18.43
CA TRP A 106 3.36 -11.11 -19.85
C TRP A 106 3.79 -9.89 -20.68
N LEU A 107 3.45 -8.68 -20.24
CA LEU A 107 3.90 -7.44 -20.89
C LEU A 107 5.43 -7.33 -20.88
N ALA A 108 6.09 -7.70 -19.78
CA ALA A 108 7.55 -7.70 -19.70
C ALA A 108 8.17 -8.65 -20.74
N THR A 109 7.61 -9.84 -20.93
CA THR A 109 8.07 -10.80 -21.95
C THR A 109 7.85 -10.29 -23.39
N VAL A 110 6.71 -9.63 -23.66
CA VAL A 110 6.42 -9.06 -24.99
C VAL A 110 7.32 -7.87 -25.32
N ILE A 111 7.64 -7.04 -24.33
CA ILE A 111 8.48 -5.84 -24.48
C ILE A 111 9.98 -6.18 -24.48
N GLY A 112 10.36 -7.40 -24.09
CA GLY A 112 11.73 -7.92 -24.23
C GLY A 112 12.61 -7.77 -22.99
N ALA A 113 12.04 -7.97 -21.80
CA ALA A 113 12.79 -8.18 -20.55
C ALA A 113 12.95 -9.67 -20.23
#